data_AF-A0A2V5V4Q3-F1
#
_entry.id   AF-A0A2V5V4Q3-F1
#
_cell.length_a   1.000
_cell.length_b   1.000
_cell.length_c   1.000
_cell.angle_alpha   90.00
_cell.angle_beta   90.00
_cell.angle_gamma   90.00
#
_symmetry.space_group_name_H-M   'P 1'
#
loop_
_entity.id
_entity.type
_entity.pdbx_description
1 polymer ?
#
loop_
_entity_poly.entity_id
_entity_poly.type
_entity_poly.pdbx_seq_one_letter_code
_entity_poly.pdbx_strand_id
1 'polypeptide(L)' 'VLEQQRYSIYRDLTSWVASLGGVIRDNSGVKEYGFLFTVTLKAFPKFGFDLNFDPTSEGQ' A
#
# COMPACT_ATOMS: atom_id res chain seq x y z
N VAL A 1 -16.65 29.24 2.05
CA VAL A 1 -15.19 28.96 2.08
C VAL A 1 -15.03 27.44 2.15
N LEU A 2 -14.19 26.86 1.30
CA LEU A 2 -13.86 25.43 1.34
C LEU A 2 -12.75 25.23 2.37
N GLU A 3 -12.98 24.43 3.40
CA GLU A 3 -11.97 24.04 4.38
C GLU A 3 -11.59 22.57 4.15
N GLN A 4 -10.30 22.29 3.99
CA GLN A 4 -9.79 20.94 3.80
C GLN A 4 -8.70 20.64 4.82
N GLN A 5 -8.87 19.57 5.57
CA GLN A 5 -7.90 19.07 6.54
C GLN A 5 -7.37 17.74 6.06
N ARG A 6 -6.04 17.57 6.05
CA ARG A 6 -5.38 16.33 5.63
C ARG A 6 -4.38 15.92 6.68
N TYR A 7 -4.50 14.68 7.14
CA TYR A 7 -3.59 14.06 8.07
C TYR A 7 -3.00 12.81 7.41
N SER A 8 -1.71 12.56 7.58
CA SER A 8 -1.08 11.36 7.05
C SER A 8 0.07 10.92 7.95
N ILE A 9 0.13 9.62 8.21
CA ILE A 9 1.25 8.97 8.87
C ILE A 9 2.03 8.16 7.85
N TYR A 10 3.36 8.24 7.94
CA TYR A 10 4.29 7.56 7.06
C TYR A 10 5.13 6.58 7.85
N ARG A 11 5.31 5.37 7.31
CA ARG A 11 6.21 4.35 7.85
C ARG A 11 7.11 3.85 6.75
N ASP A 12 8.40 4.10 6.95
CA ASP A 12 9.46 3.42 6.24
C ASP A 12 9.68 2.05 6.91
N LEU A 13 9.57 0.98 6.11
CA LEU A 13 9.86 -0.39 6.49
C LEU A 13 11.02 -0.93 5.64
N THR A 14 11.57 -2.08 6.03
CA THR A 14 12.75 -2.67 5.37
C THR A 14 12.61 -2.78 3.85
N SER A 15 11.50 -3.32 3.35
CA SER A 15 11.27 -3.51 1.91
C SER A 15 10.08 -2.72 1.37
N TRP A 16 9.37 -2.00 2.24
CA TRP A 16 8.12 -1.34 1.90
C TRP A 16 8.10 0.10 2.43
N VAL A 17 7.40 0.98 1.75
CA VAL A 17 6.97 2.26 2.31
C VAL A 17 5.46 2.22 2.35
N ALA A 18 4.89 2.49 3.51
CA ALA A 18 3.45 2.58 3.69
C ALA A 18 3.06 3.96 4.20
N SER A 19 1.92 4.45 3.74
CA SER A 19 1.27 5.62 4.32
C SER A 19 -0.21 5.37 4.48
N LEU A 20 -0.75 5.97 5.54
CA LEU A 20 -2.18 6.03 5.77
C LEU A 20 -2.54 7.48 6.08
N GLY A 21 -3.51 8.01 5.36
CA GLY A 21 -3.99 9.36 5.53
C GLY A 21 -5.50 9.47 5.50
N GLY A 22 -6.00 10.53 6.11
CA GLY A 22 -7.40 10.94 6.09
C GLY A 22 -7.52 12.35 5.53
N VAL A 23 -8.62 12.62 4.85
CA VAL A 23 -9.00 13.94 4.36
C VAL A 23 -10.42 14.24 4.85
N ILE A 24 -10.61 15.40 5.45
CA ILE A 24 -11.92 15.94 5.77
C ILE A 24 -12.09 17.22 4.97
N ARG A 25 -13.18 17.33 4.22
CA ARG A 25 -13.48 18.50 3.39
C ARG A 25 -14.86 19.04 3.69
N ASP A 26 -14.96 20.35 3.89
CA ASP A 26 -16.24 21.05 3.97
C ASP A 26 -16.57 21.68 2.61
N ASN A 27 -17.55 21.12 1.92
CA ASN A 27 -18.03 21.58 0.63
C ASN A 27 -19.38 22.28 0.80
N SER A 28 -19.34 23.55 1.18
CA SER A 28 -20.53 24.40 1.29
C SER A 28 -21.61 23.84 2.23
N GLY A 29 -21.20 23.24 3.35
CA GLY A 29 -22.09 22.64 4.35
C GLY A 29 -22.20 21.12 4.28
N VAL A 30 -21.69 20.48 3.22
CA VAL A 30 -21.58 19.02 3.13
C VAL A 30 -20.17 18.60 3.55
N LYS A 31 -20.07 17.79 4.61
CA LYS A 31 -18.80 17.23 5.08
C LYS A 31 -18.49 15.92 4.37
N GLU A 32 -17.33 15.86 3.74
CA GLU A 32 -16.83 14.68 3.06
C GLU A 32 -15.62 14.11 3.80
N TYR A 33 -15.59 12.79 3.95
CA TYR A 33 -14.51 12.05 4.60
C TYR A 33 -13.88 11.11 3.59
N GLY A 34 -12.55 11.19 3.45
CA GLY A 34 -11.77 10.31 2.59
C GLY A 34 -10.63 9.67 3.37
N PHE A 35 -10.30 8.43 3.02
CA PHE A 35 -9.06 7.79 3.47
C PHE A 35 -8.17 7.51 2.27
N LEU A 36 -6.86 7.55 2.49
CA LEU A 36 -5.85 7.25 1.49
C LEU A 36 -4.87 6.26 2.10
N PHE A 37 -4.81 5.07 1.52
CA PHE A 37 -3.82 4.06 1.86
C PHE A 37 -2.88 3.90 0.66
N THR A 38 -1.59 4.09 0.91
CA THR A 38 -0.56 3.91 -0.12
C THR A 38 0.45 2.90 0.39
N VAL A 39 0.80 1.95 -0.48
CA VAL A 39 1.84 0.97 -0.21
C VAL A 39 2.73 0.83 -1.44
N THR A 40 4.03 0.98 -1.23
CA THR A 40 5.04 0.93 -2.28
C THR A 40 6.10 -0.09 -1.89
N LEU A 41 6.37 -1.03 -2.79
CA LEU A 41 7.46 -1.99 -2.62
C LEU A 41 8.77 -1.35 -3.11
N LYS A 42 9.77 -1.27 -2.24
CA LYS A 42 11.08 -0.63 -2.53
C LYS A 42 11.90 -1.45 -3.53
N ALA A 43 11.84 -2.76 -3.42
CA ALA A 43 12.47 -3.71 -4.32
C ALA A 43 11.67 -5.00 -4.27
N PHE A 44 11.52 -5.67 -5.41
CA PHE A 44 10.99 -7.03 -5.40
C PHE A 44 11.88 -7.89 -4.50
N PRO A 45 11.35 -8.50 -3.42
CA PRO A 45 12.13 -9.41 -2.63
C PRO A 45 12.66 -10.50 -3.57
N LYS A 46 13.95 -10.80 -3.48
CA LYS A 46 14.52 -11.99 -4.12
C LYS A 46 13.96 -13.21 -3.37
N PHE A 47 12.71 -13.54 -3.63
CA PHE A 47 12.20 -14.86 -3.31
C PHE A 47 12.95 -15.83 -4.21
N GLY A 48 13.96 -16.49 -3.66
CA GLY A 48 14.36 -17.80 -4.15
C GLY A 48 13.23 -18.76 -3.82
N PHE A 49 12.13 -18.70 -4.55
CA PHE A 49 11.34 -19.91 -4.72
C PHE A 49 12.24 -20.82 -5.53
N ASP A 50 12.83 -21.81 -4.86
CA ASP A 50 13.39 -22.97 -5.53
C ASP A 50 12.22 -23.67 -6.19
N LEU A 51 11.83 -23.19 -7.38
CA LEU A 51 11.08 -23.99 -8.32
C LEU A 51 12.06 -25.04 -8.86
N ASN A 52 12.50 -25.95 -7.99
CA ASN A 52 12.86 -27.29 -8.41
C ASN A 52 11.54 -27.93 -8.85
N PHE A 53 11.02 -27.51 -10.01
CA PHE A 53 10.24 -28.39 -10.85
C PHE A 53 11.23 -29.48 -11.23
N ASP A 54 11.31 -30.52 -10.41
CA ASP A 54 11.94 -31.77 -10.81
C ASP A 54 11.00 -32.38 -11.87
N PRO A 55 11.36 -32.31 -13.17
CA PRO A 55 10.50 -32.81 -14.23
C PRO A 55 10.48 -34.35 -14.27
N THR A 56 11.01 -35.03 -13.25
CA THR A 56 11.09 -36.49 -13.19
C THR A 56 9.96 -37.17 -12.40
N SER A 57 9.04 -36.42 -11.79
CA SER A 57 7.94 -37.00 -11.00
C SER A 57 6.63 -37.21 -11.78
N GLU A 58 6.54 -36.82 -13.05
CA GLU A 58 5.42 -37.15 -13.96
C GLU A 58 5.77 -38.30 -14.91
N GLY A 59 6.28 -39.42 -14.40
CA GLY A 59 6.46 -40.61 -15.24
C GLY A 59 7.35 -41.72 -14.69
N GLN A 60 6.97 -42.35 -13.58
CA GLN A 60 7.18 -43.80 -13.41
C GLN A 60 6.14 -44.41 -12.46
#